data_AF-A0AAD4HIA7-F1
#
_entry.id   AF-A0AAD4HIA7-F1
#
_cell.length_a   1.000
_cell.length_b   1.000
_cell.length_c   1.000
_cell.angle_alpha   90.00
_cell.angle_beta   90.00
_cell.angle_gamma   90.00
#
_symmetry.space_group_name_H-M   'P 1'
#
loop_
_entity.id
_entity.type
_entity.pdbx_description
1 polymer ?
#
loop_
_entity_poly.entity_id
_entity_poly.type
_entity_poly.pdbx_seq_one_letter_code
_entity_poly.pdbx_strand_id
1 'polypeptide(L)'
;SMKAGICDQTTDYIMSENSWLMFTCEGYKVNCDNLEEGFLKSKLLVLAFKAIFTSPSSAKEADGDGDGADILENTRRARQKSDHTKVKMCVALIINMRKVTPRAIAYVICQVRFTLSGVSSWRTMDSDFDYEVF
;
A
#
# COMPACT_ATOMS: atom_id res chain seq x y z
N SER A 1 -29.09 -22.27 16.03
CA SER A 1 -28.68 -22.77 14.70
C SER A 1 -27.56 -21.94 14.15
N MET A 2 -26.47 -22.62 13.76
CA MET A 2 -25.24 -22.07 13.20
C MET A 2 -25.48 -21.31 11.89
N LYS A 3 -24.88 -20.12 11.77
CA LYS A 3 -24.84 -19.33 10.54
C LYS A 3 -23.59 -19.78 9.77
N ALA A 4 -23.78 -20.71 8.83
CA ALA A 4 -22.75 -21.19 7.92
C ALA A 4 -23.11 -20.77 6.48
N GLY A 5 -22.08 -20.49 5.70
CA GLY A 5 -22.10 -19.98 4.33
C GLY A 5 -20.93 -19.03 4.17
N ILE A 6 -19.73 -19.44 4.62
CA ILE A 6 -18.72 -20.11 3.79
C ILE A 6 -18.31 -19.12 2.70
N CYS A 7 -17.28 -18.36 3.05
CA CYS A 7 -16.37 -17.71 2.12
C CYS A 7 -16.10 -18.71 1.00
N ASP A 8 -16.63 -18.42 -0.18
CA ASP A 8 -16.49 -19.26 -1.35
C ASP A 8 -15.02 -19.20 -1.75
N GLN A 9 -14.23 -20.13 -1.20
CA GLN A 9 -12.90 -20.45 -1.70
C GLN A 9 -13.09 -21.05 -3.08
N THR A 10 -13.13 -20.18 -4.08
CA THR A 10 -13.01 -20.59 -5.49
C THR A 10 -11.62 -21.21 -5.64
N THR A 11 -11.57 -22.52 -5.49
CA THR A 11 -10.36 -23.35 -5.40
C THR A 11 -9.83 -23.67 -6.81
N ASP A 12 -9.74 -22.68 -7.71
CA ASP A 12 -9.31 -22.91 -9.10
C ASP A 12 -8.36 -21.83 -9.66
N TYR A 13 -7.79 -20.99 -8.79
CA TYR A 13 -6.66 -20.17 -9.17
C TYR A 13 -5.54 -20.47 -8.19
N ILE A 14 -4.60 -21.34 -8.60
CA ILE A 14 -3.26 -21.36 -8.00
C ILE A 14 -2.72 -19.97 -8.30
N MET A 15 -2.95 -19.08 -7.33
CA MET A 15 -2.50 -17.71 -7.36
C MET A 15 -0.99 -17.81 -7.48
N SER A 16 -0.48 -17.62 -8.71
CA SER A 16 0.94 -17.73 -9.04
C SER A 16 1.75 -17.11 -7.91
N GLU A 17 2.84 -17.73 -7.49
CA GLU A 17 3.68 -17.28 -6.35
C GLU A 17 4.12 -15.79 -6.46
N ASN A 18 3.85 -15.14 -7.59
CA ASN A 18 4.16 -13.76 -7.93
C ASN A 18 2.94 -12.79 -7.81
N SER A 19 1.74 -13.35 -7.59
CA SER A 19 0.46 -12.63 -7.56
C SER A 19 0.30 -11.75 -6.31
N TRP A 20 0.90 -12.17 -5.19
CA TRP A 20 0.73 -11.49 -3.89
C TRP A 20 1.37 -10.09 -3.85
N LEU A 21 2.30 -9.78 -4.75
CA LEU A 21 2.92 -8.45 -4.91
C LEU A 21 2.42 -7.67 -6.11
N MET A 22 1.43 -8.17 -6.87
CA MET A 22 0.92 -7.46 -8.05
C MET A 22 0.44 -6.05 -7.71
N PHE A 23 -0.10 -5.85 -6.50
CA PHE A 23 -0.54 -4.55 -6.02
C PHE A 23 0.60 -3.53 -5.85
N THR A 24 1.87 -3.96 -5.82
CA THR A 24 3.05 -3.09 -5.72
C THR A 24 3.57 -2.62 -7.07
N CYS A 25 3.20 -3.32 -8.14
CA CYS A 25 3.63 -3.00 -9.49
C CYS A 25 2.79 -1.89 -10.12
N GLU A 26 3.43 -1.10 -10.97
CA GLU A 26 2.79 -0.07 -11.78
C GLU A 26 1.64 -0.65 -12.61
N GLY A 27 0.46 -0.01 -12.56
CA GLY A 27 -0.74 -0.48 -13.24
C GLY A 27 -1.18 -1.91 -12.88
N TYR A 28 -0.68 -2.46 -11.76
CA TYR A 28 -0.92 -3.84 -11.31
C TYR A 28 -0.55 -4.89 -12.37
N LYS A 29 0.53 -4.65 -13.11
CA LYS A 29 1.06 -5.58 -14.12
C LYS A 29 2.51 -5.93 -13.76
N VAL A 30 2.83 -7.22 -13.80
CA VAL A 30 4.21 -7.71 -13.65
C VAL A 30 4.78 -7.94 -15.03
N ASN A 31 5.93 -7.32 -15.31
CA ASN A 31 6.73 -7.68 -16.48
C ASN A 31 7.57 -8.91 -16.13
N CYS A 32 7.25 -10.06 -16.72
CA CYS A 32 7.99 -11.31 -16.48
C CYS A 32 9.42 -11.27 -17.03
N ASP A 33 9.70 -10.41 -18.02
CA ASP A 33 11.04 -10.25 -18.60
C ASP A 33 11.92 -9.33 -17.74
N ASN A 34 11.30 -8.48 -16.92
CA ASN A 34 11.99 -7.58 -16.01
C ASN A 34 11.14 -7.31 -14.75
N LEU A 35 11.39 -8.08 -13.69
CA LEU A 35 10.66 -7.98 -12.42
C LEU A 35 10.89 -6.65 -11.68
N GLU A 36 11.98 -5.94 -11.96
CA GLU A 36 12.25 -4.62 -11.36
C GLU A 36 11.45 -3.51 -12.05
N GLU A 37 10.96 -3.75 -13.26
CA GLU A 37 10.18 -2.78 -14.01
C GLU A 37 8.80 -2.59 -13.38
N GLY A 38 8.53 -1.36 -12.95
CA GLY A 38 7.26 -1.03 -12.28
C GLY A 38 7.18 -1.47 -10.82
N PHE A 39 8.17 -2.20 -10.27
CA PHE A 39 8.17 -2.64 -8.88
C PHE A 39 8.19 -1.45 -7.91
N LEU A 40 7.32 -1.49 -6.89
CA LEU A 40 7.10 -0.44 -5.88
C LEU A 40 6.63 0.92 -6.44
N LYS A 41 6.11 0.94 -7.67
CA LYS A 41 5.59 2.16 -8.32
C LYS A 41 4.07 2.23 -8.37
N SER A 42 3.35 1.29 -7.76
CA SER A 42 1.89 1.34 -7.79
C SER A 42 1.33 2.59 -7.10
N LYS A 43 0.29 3.15 -7.70
CA LYS A 43 -0.46 4.28 -7.15
C LYS A 43 -0.99 3.96 -5.75
N LEU A 44 -1.52 2.75 -5.57
CA LEU A 44 -2.04 2.27 -4.29
C LEU A 44 -0.97 2.31 -3.19
N LEU A 45 0.24 1.83 -3.47
CA LEU A 45 1.33 1.81 -2.50
C LEU A 45 1.75 3.22 -2.09
N VAL A 46 1.85 4.14 -3.04
CA VAL A 46 2.20 5.55 -2.78
C VAL A 46 1.12 6.22 -1.92
N LEU A 47 -0.16 5.99 -2.22
CA LEU A 47 -1.28 6.54 -1.44
C LEU A 47 -1.32 5.97 -0.03
N ALA A 48 -1.14 4.66 0.13
CA ALA A 48 -1.09 4.02 1.43
C ALA A 48 0.08 4.56 2.28
N PHE A 49 1.25 4.73 1.67
CA PHE A 49 2.41 5.32 2.35
C PHE A 49 2.11 6.74 2.84
N LYS A 50 1.51 7.58 1.99
CA LYS A 50 1.11 8.95 2.36
C LYS A 50 0.05 8.95 3.46
N ALA A 51 -0.94 8.06 3.39
CA ALA A 51 -1.98 7.95 4.41
C ALA A 51 -1.41 7.58 5.79
N ILE A 52 -0.43 6.66 5.83
CA ILE A 52 0.18 6.17 7.08
C ILE A 52 1.20 7.18 7.63
N PHE A 53 2.14 7.66 6.81
CA PHE A 53 3.31 8.40 7.30
C PHE A 53 3.15 9.92 7.25
N THR A 54 2.31 10.46 6.36
CA THR A 54 2.11 11.90 6.24
C THR A 54 0.73 12.31 6.78
N SER A 55 -0.31 12.20 5.98
CA SER A 55 -1.67 12.48 6.40
C SER A 55 -2.67 11.84 5.43
N PRO A 56 -3.86 11.45 5.92
CA PRO A 56 -4.95 10.98 5.05
C PRO A 56 -5.33 12.01 3.98
N SER A 57 -5.27 13.31 4.31
CA SER A 57 -5.51 14.39 3.35
C SER A 57 -4.48 14.44 2.21
N SER A 58 -3.23 14.03 2.47
CA SER A 58 -2.20 13.95 1.42
C SER A 58 -2.51 12.86 0.41
N ALA A 59 -3.32 11.86 0.77
CA ALA A 59 -3.75 10.77 -0.10
C ALA A 59 -5.06 11.05 -0.85
N LYS A 60 -5.71 12.22 -0.65
CA LYS A 60 -7.10 12.48 -1.09
C LYS A 60 -7.27 12.91 -2.56
N GLU A 61 -6.22 12.97 -3.38
CA GLU A 61 -6.36 13.44 -4.77
C GLU A 61 -5.63 12.52 -5.74
N ALA A 62 -6.30 11.43 -6.08
CA ALA A 62 -5.83 10.42 -7.01
C ALA A 62 -6.98 9.84 -7.83
N ASP A 63 -7.91 10.68 -8.31
CA ASP A 63 -8.89 10.24 -9.30
C ASP A 63 -8.17 9.98 -10.63
N GLY A 64 -7.88 8.71 -10.92
CA GLY A 64 -7.30 8.26 -12.17
C GLY A 64 -6.45 7.00 -12.02
N ASP A 65 -6.56 6.05 -12.93
CA ASP A 65 -5.75 4.81 -12.98
C ASP A 65 -4.35 5.09 -13.58
N GLY A 66 -3.73 6.20 -13.14
CA GLY A 66 -2.47 6.73 -13.67
C GLY A 66 -1.23 6.14 -13.01
N ASP A 67 -0.07 6.38 -13.64
CA ASP A 67 1.28 5.99 -13.22
C ASP A 67 1.79 6.64 -11.91
N GLY A 68 0.93 7.39 -11.20
CA GLY A 68 1.28 8.14 -9.99
C GLY A 68 1.94 9.49 -10.23
N ALA A 69 2.11 9.95 -11.48
CA ALA A 69 2.63 11.28 -11.79
C ALA A 69 1.72 12.41 -11.27
N ASP A 70 0.41 12.19 -11.28
CA ASP A 70 -0.60 13.09 -10.70
C ASP A 70 -0.40 13.30 -9.19
N ILE A 71 0.01 12.25 -8.47
CA ILE A 71 0.33 12.32 -7.04
C ILE A 71 1.57 13.19 -6.78
N LEU A 72 2.58 13.11 -7.65
CA LEU A 72 3.80 13.91 -7.54
C LEU A 72 3.50 15.41 -7.72
N GLU A 73 2.70 15.75 -8.73
CA GLU A 73 2.23 17.12 -8.97
C GLU A 73 1.46 17.68 -7.76
N ASN A 74 0.52 16.91 -7.20
CA ASN A 74 -0.27 17.37 -6.07
C ASN A 74 0.59 17.63 -4.82
N THR A 75 1.56 16.75 -4.56
CA THR A 75 2.47 16.92 -3.41
C THR A 75 3.25 18.23 -3.49
N ARG A 76 3.60 18.67 -4.71
CA ARG A 76 4.24 19.98 -4.96
C ARG A 76 3.29 21.15 -4.69
N ARG A 77 2.01 21.05 -5.09
CA ARG A 77 0.99 22.10 -4.87
C ARG A 77 0.62 22.23 -3.38
N ALA A 78 0.46 21.11 -2.68
CA ALA A 78 0.18 21.09 -1.24
C ALA A 78 1.28 21.81 -0.41
N ARG A 79 2.55 21.67 -0.82
CA ARG A 79 3.69 22.38 -0.21
C ARG A 79 3.61 23.90 -0.29
N GLN A 80 2.91 24.44 -1.29
CA GLN A 80 2.79 25.89 -1.49
C GLN A 80 1.64 26.51 -0.68
N LYS A 81 0.73 25.69 -0.14
CA LYS A 81 -0.52 26.15 0.49
C LYS A 81 -0.52 26.13 2.02
N SER A 82 0.58 25.75 2.67
CA SER A 82 0.62 25.64 4.14
C SER A 82 0.80 27.00 4.81
N ASP A 83 -0.27 27.79 4.79
CA ASP A 83 -0.38 29.02 5.56
C ASP A 83 -1.04 28.72 6.91
N HIS A 84 -0.29 28.93 7.99
CA HIS A 84 -0.67 29.06 9.41
C HIS A 84 -1.69 28.11 10.09
N THR A 85 -2.01 26.93 9.57
CA THR A 85 -2.78 25.94 10.35
C THR A 85 -1.85 25.10 11.22
N LYS A 86 -2.11 25.00 12.55
CA LYS A 86 -1.38 24.10 13.45
C LYS A 86 -1.58 22.64 13.01
N VAL A 87 -0.66 22.14 12.18
CA VAL A 87 -0.69 20.77 11.67
C VAL A 87 -0.29 19.82 12.81
N LYS A 88 -1.13 18.84 13.15
CA LYS A 88 -0.71 17.70 13.98
C LYS A 88 0.54 17.08 13.32
N MET A 89 1.63 16.91 14.08
CA MET A 89 2.84 16.27 13.55
C MET A 89 2.47 14.95 12.87
N CYS A 90 2.89 14.76 11.62
CA CYS A 90 2.69 13.50 10.92
C CYS A 90 3.56 12.39 11.51
N VAL A 91 3.18 11.13 11.27
CA VAL A 91 3.91 9.97 11.82
C VAL A 91 5.38 10.00 11.41
N ALA A 92 5.70 10.37 10.16
CA ALA A 92 7.07 10.53 9.70
C ALA A 92 7.86 11.54 10.55
N LEU A 93 7.24 12.65 10.97
CA LEU A 93 7.89 13.61 11.88
C LEU A 93 8.03 13.06 13.29
N ILE A 94 7.01 12.35 13.80
CA ILE A 94 7.04 11.74 15.14
C ILE A 94 8.20 10.74 15.26
N ILE A 95 8.44 9.94 14.23
CA ILE A 95 9.53 8.95 14.21
C ILE A 95 10.83 9.49 13.58
N ASN A 96 10.92 10.81 13.33
CA ASN A 96 12.08 11.46 12.71
C ASN A 96 12.53 10.84 11.36
N MET A 97 11.59 10.34 10.56
CA MET A 97 11.83 9.77 9.23
C MET A 97 12.14 10.88 8.22
N ARG A 98 13.43 11.12 7.97
CA ARG A 98 13.93 12.10 6.97
C ARG A 98 14.00 11.53 5.56
N LYS A 99 14.12 10.20 5.43
CA LYS A 99 14.14 9.45 4.18
C LYS A 99 13.30 8.19 4.38
N VAL A 100 12.61 7.76 3.32
CA VAL A 100 11.89 6.48 3.31
C VAL A 100 12.89 5.36 3.52
N THR A 101 12.61 4.46 4.46
CA THR A 101 13.46 3.30 4.75
C THR A 101 12.86 2.04 4.14
N PRO A 102 13.68 1.02 3.79
CA PRO A 102 13.17 -0.26 3.32
C PRO A 102 12.17 -0.88 4.31
N ARG A 103 12.44 -0.76 5.61
CA ARG A 103 11.55 -1.19 6.69
C ARG A 103 10.17 -0.52 6.62
N ALA A 104 10.12 0.78 6.34
CA ALA A 104 8.86 1.50 6.22
C ALA A 104 8.08 1.06 4.98
N ILE A 105 8.77 0.79 3.86
CA ILE A 105 8.15 0.25 2.65
C ILE A 105 7.54 -1.13 2.92
N ALA A 106 8.32 -2.04 3.49
CA ALA A 106 7.87 -3.38 3.87
C ALA A 106 6.64 -3.32 4.79
N TYR A 107 6.67 -2.46 5.80
CA TYR A 107 5.52 -2.25 6.68
C TYR A 107 4.25 -1.85 5.91
N VAL A 108 4.34 -0.89 4.98
CA VAL A 108 3.16 -0.47 4.18
C VAL A 108 2.67 -1.59 3.27
N ILE A 109 3.57 -2.33 2.62
CA ILE A 109 3.21 -3.48 1.78
C ILE A 109 2.40 -4.49 2.61
N CYS A 110 2.87 -4.83 3.81
CA CYS A 110 2.14 -5.75 4.69
C CYS A 110 0.76 -5.20 5.10
N GLN A 111 0.68 -3.90 5.44
CA GLN A 111 -0.59 -3.24 5.78
C GLN A 111 -1.59 -3.27 4.62
N VAL A 112 -1.13 -2.96 3.40
CA VAL A 112 -1.98 -2.98 2.20
C VAL A 112 -2.43 -4.40 1.91
N ARG A 113 -1.52 -5.38 1.97
CA ARG A 113 -1.83 -6.79 1.76
C ARG A 113 -2.87 -7.29 2.76
N PHE A 114 -2.69 -7.01 4.05
CA PHE A 114 -3.67 -7.34 5.08
C PHE A 114 -5.04 -6.70 4.77
N THR A 115 -5.06 -5.43 4.37
CA THR A 115 -6.30 -4.72 4.01
C THR A 115 -7.00 -5.35 2.80
N LEU A 116 -6.24 -5.89 1.84
CA LEU A 116 -6.79 -6.57 0.65
C LEU A 116 -7.18 -8.04 0.93
N SER A 117 -6.60 -8.68 1.94
CA SER A 117 -6.75 -10.12 2.21
C SER A 117 -8.16 -10.55 2.66
N GLY A 118 -9.08 -9.63 2.93
CA GLY A 118 -10.41 -9.95 3.48
C GLY A 118 -10.37 -10.53 4.90
N VAL A 119 -9.18 -10.65 5.51
CA VAL A 119 -9.00 -11.19 6.86
C VAL A 119 -9.40 -10.16 7.90
N SER A 120 -10.20 -10.60 8.87
CA SER A 120 -10.78 -9.74 9.91
C SER A 120 -9.83 -9.36 11.05
N SER A 121 -8.63 -9.96 11.12
CA SER A 121 -7.69 -9.78 12.22
C SER A 121 -6.27 -10.18 11.82
N TRP A 122 -5.26 -9.48 12.33
CA TRP A 122 -3.85 -9.86 12.17
C TRP A 122 -3.61 -11.28 12.68
N ARG A 123 -3.00 -12.12 11.85
CA ARG A 123 -2.56 -13.48 12.19
C ARG A 123 -1.12 -13.64 11.69
N THR A 124 -0.34 -14.44 12.40
CA THR A 124 1.04 -14.78 12.02
C THR A 124 1.09 -15.44 10.65
N MET A 125 0.12 -16.30 10.37
CA MET A 125 -0.09 -16.96 9.08
C MET A 125 -1.42 -16.51 8.49
N ASP A 126 -1.39 -16.00 7.28
CA ASP A 126 -2.58 -15.65 6.51
C ASP A 126 -2.49 -16.27 5.11
N SER A 127 -3.20 -17.40 4.95
CA SER A 127 -3.16 -18.30 3.78
C SER A 127 -1.73 -18.75 3.44
N ASP A 128 -0.98 -17.93 2.72
CA ASP A 128 0.37 -18.22 2.20
C ASP A 128 1.42 -17.18 2.62
N PHE A 129 1.12 -16.31 3.60
CA PHE A 129 2.01 -15.26 4.07
C PHE A 129 2.32 -15.41 5.56
N ASP A 130 3.61 -15.44 5.87
CA ASP A 130 4.16 -15.46 7.22
C ASP A 130 4.79 -14.11 7.57
N TYR A 131 4.29 -13.49 8.65
CA TYR A 131 4.79 -12.22 9.16
C TYR A 131 6.17 -12.31 9.82
N GLU A 132 6.55 -13.45 10.40
CA GLU A 132 7.80 -13.59 11.15
C GLU A 132 9.02 -13.78 10.23
N VAL A 133 8.77 -14.19 8.99
CA VAL A 133 9.80 -14.39 7.97
C VAL A 133 10.19 -13.09 7.25
N PHE A 134 9.35 -12.04 7.37
CA PHE A 134 9.54 -10.72 6.73
C PHE A 134 10.07 -9.65 7.69
#